data_AF-A0A7W1ISM3-F1
#
_entry.id   AF-A0A7W1ISM3-F1
#
_cell.length_a   1.000
_cell.length_b   1.000
_cell.length_c   1.000
_cell.angle_alpha   90.00
_cell.angle_beta   90.00
_cell.angle_gamma   90.00
#
_symmetry.space_group_name_H-M   'P 1'
#
loop_
_entity.id
_entity.type
_entity.pdbx_description
1 polymer ?
#
loop_
_entity_poly.entity_id
_entity_poly.type
_entity_poly.pdbx_seq_one_letter_code
_entity_poly.pdbx_strand_id
1 'polypeptide(L)'
;MEDRWSTPKLVQLAALVLDSHRRWTGRELCERQGDPLAQARSLYAAPCVVLAHDGAADPCFTYANATAQALWELDWDAFIGMPSRLSAEPVEREQRAR
;
A
#
# COMPACT_ATOMS: atom_id res chain seq x y z
N MET A 1 -16.19 5.47 -11.13
CA MET A 1 -14.86 5.07 -10.62
C MET A 1 -15.08 3.81 -9.81
N GLU A 2 -14.80 2.64 -10.40
CA GLU A 2 -14.77 1.41 -9.62
C GLU A 2 -13.66 1.53 -8.58
N ASP A 3 -14.00 1.30 -7.30
CA ASP A 3 -13.06 1.34 -6.18
C ASP A 3 -12.08 0.16 -6.30
N ARG A 4 -11.07 0.26 -7.17
CA ARG A 4 -10.11 -0.81 -7.45
C ARG A 4 -9.36 -1.31 -6.21
N TRP A 5 -9.26 -0.49 -5.17
CA TRP A 5 -8.70 -0.83 -3.87
C TRP A 5 -9.56 -1.78 -3.03
N SER A 6 -10.84 -1.97 -3.38
CA SER A 6 -11.85 -2.68 -2.57
C SER A 6 -12.18 -4.11 -3.05
N THR A 7 -11.39 -4.67 -3.97
CA THR A 7 -11.57 -6.07 -4.38
C THR A 7 -11.40 -7.03 -3.18
N PRO A 8 -12.03 -8.22 -3.18
CA PRO A 8 -11.93 -9.15 -2.06
C PRO A 8 -10.49 -9.48 -1.65
N LYS A 9 -9.58 -9.61 -2.63
CA LYS A 9 -8.15 -9.86 -2.39
C LYS A 9 -7.48 -8.70 -1.65
N LEU A 10 -7.83 -7.45 -2.00
CA LEU A 10 -7.24 -6.27 -1.36
C LEU A 10 -7.84 -5.97 0.00
N VAL A 11 -9.11 -6.31 0.23
CA VAL A 11 -9.71 -6.28 1.56
C VAL A 11 -9.00 -7.28 2.49
N GLN A 12 -8.67 -8.48 1.99
CA GLN A 12 -7.87 -9.45 2.75
C GLN A 12 -6.43 -8.96 2.98
N LEU A 13 -5.80 -8.36 1.98
CA LEU A 13 -4.48 -7.74 2.12
C LEU A 13 -4.49 -6.65 3.20
N ALA A 14 -5.51 -5.79 3.22
CA ALA A 14 -5.65 -4.73 4.22
C ALA A 14 -5.73 -5.30 5.64
N ALA A 15 -6.51 -6.36 5.84
CA ALA A 15 -6.56 -7.05 7.13
C ALA A 15 -5.18 -7.59 7.54
N LEU A 16 -4.45 -8.24 6.63
CA LEU A 16 -3.09 -8.75 6.89
C LEU A 16 -2.11 -7.63 7.25
N VAL A 17 -2.14 -6.50 6.53
CA VAL A 17 -1.28 -5.33 6.80
C VAL A 17 -1.58 -4.77 8.18
N LEU A 18 -2.86 -4.56 8.52
CA LEU A 18 -3.29 -4.02 9.80
C LEU A 18 -2.92 -4.95 10.96
N ASP A 19 -3.19 -6.25 10.82
CA ASP A 19 -2.88 -7.26 11.84
C ASP A 19 -1.37 -7.41 12.06
N SER A 20 -0.60 -7.44 10.97
CA SER A 20 0.87 -7.53 11.03
C SER A 20 1.47 -6.28 11.69
N HIS A 21 1.03 -5.09 11.31
CA HIS A 21 1.48 -3.83 11.90
C HIS A 21 1.23 -3.83 13.41
N ARG A 22 0.00 -4.14 13.84
CA ARG A 22 -0.35 -4.21 15.27
C ARG A 22 0.49 -5.26 16.00
N ARG A 23 0.67 -6.44 15.41
CA ARG A 23 1.44 -7.53 16.02
C ARG A 23 2.90 -7.13 16.28
N TRP A 24 3.54 -6.44 15.35
CA TRP A 24 4.97 -6.10 15.44
C TRP A 24 5.26 -4.79 16.16
N THR A 25 4.35 -3.81 16.09
CA THR A 25 4.56 -2.48 16.70
C THR A 25 3.79 -2.27 18.01
N GLY A 26 2.78 -3.11 18.28
CA GLY A 26 1.83 -2.93 19.38
C GLY A 26 0.84 -1.77 19.17
N ARG A 27 0.86 -1.11 18.00
CA ARG A 27 0.02 0.07 17.69
C ARG A 27 -0.89 -0.20 16.50
N GLU A 28 -2.10 0.34 16.53
CA GLU A 28 -2.97 0.34 15.36
C GLU A 28 -2.45 1.35 14.34
N LEU A 29 -2.41 0.96 13.06
CA LEU A 29 -1.94 1.83 11.97
C LEU A 29 -2.99 2.92 11.64
N CYS A 30 -4.26 2.53 11.67
CA CYS A 30 -5.40 3.41 11.50
C CYS A 30 -6.58 2.89 12.35
N GLU A 31 -7.66 3.64 12.40
CA GLU A 31 -8.86 3.23 13.10
C GLU A 31 -9.48 1.96 12.49
N ARG A 32 -9.75 0.96 13.33
CA ARG A 32 -10.34 -0.34 12.95
C ARG A 32 -11.75 -0.45 13.51
N GLN A 33 -12.73 -0.01 12.72
CA GLN A 33 -14.15 -0.14 13.04
C GLN A 33 -14.90 -0.78 11.87
N GLY A 34 -16.01 -1.45 12.17
CA GLY A 34 -16.89 -2.05 11.18
C GLY A 34 -16.36 -3.34 10.55
N ASP A 35 -16.95 -3.68 9.41
CA ASP A 35 -16.64 -4.88 8.64
C ASP A 35 -15.26 -4.77 7.94
N PRO A 36 -14.75 -5.87 7.34
CA PRO A 36 -13.45 -5.85 6.66
C PRO A 36 -13.33 -4.79 5.56
N LEU A 37 -14.42 -4.49 4.85
CA LEU A 37 -14.43 -3.48 3.79
C LEU A 37 -14.27 -2.07 4.38
N ALA A 38 -14.95 -1.77 5.49
CA ALA A 38 -14.80 -0.53 6.21
C ALA A 38 -13.36 -0.35 6.71
N GLN A 39 -12.73 -1.40 7.25
CA GLN A 39 -11.33 -1.36 7.67
C GLN A 39 -10.37 -1.15 6.48
N ALA A 40 -10.62 -1.80 5.34
CA ALA A 40 -9.84 -1.58 4.12
C ALA A 40 -9.95 -0.14 3.62
N ARG A 41 -11.14 0.47 3.75
CA ARG A 41 -11.35 1.88 3.44
C ARG A 41 -10.56 2.80 4.36
N SER A 42 -10.52 2.51 5.66
CA SER A 42 -9.69 3.25 6.63
C SER A 42 -8.21 3.17 6.28
N LEU A 43 -7.70 2.00 5.89
CA LEU A 43 -6.31 1.84 5.44
C LEU A 43 -6.05 2.65 4.16
N TYR A 44 -6.96 2.60 3.20
CA TYR A 44 -6.84 3.32 1.93
C TYR A 44 -6.80 4.85 2.13
N ALA A 45 -7.55 5.37 3.11
CA ALA A 45 -7.59 6.79 3.44
C ALA A 45 -6.63 7.21 4.57
N ALA A 46 -5.77 6.30 5.05
CA ALA A 46 -4.88 6.57 6.18
C ALA A 46 -3.92 7.74 5.85
N PRO A 47 -3.63 8.65 6.79
CA PRO A 47 -2.84 9.87 6.54
C PRO A 47 -1.34 9.64 6.40
N CYS A 48 -0.92 8.40 6.15
CA CYS A 48 0.46 8.00 5.93
C CYS A 48 0.55 7.14 4.68
N VAL A 49 1.73 7.07 4.07
CA VAL A 49 1.95 6.23 2.89
C VAL A 49 1.91 4.76 3.28
N VAL A 50 1.08 3.98 2.58
CA VAL A 50 1.05 2.51 2.68
C VAL A 50 1.16 1.93 1.28
N LEU A 51 2.20 1.11 1.08
CA LEU A 51 2.50 0.40 -0.16
C LEU A 51 2.65 -1.09 0.12
N ALA A 52 2.25 -1.92 -0.83
CA ALA A 52 2.62 -3.34 -0.85
C ALA A 52 3.08 -3.74 -2.27
N HIS A 53 3.96 -4.71 -2.35
CA HIS A 53 4.46 -5.27 -3.60
C HIS A 53 4.36 -6.80 -3.58
N ASP A 54 4.54 -7.43 -4.74
CA ASP A 54 4.63 -8.90 -4.82
C ASP A 54 6.00 -9.43 -4.35
N GLY A 55 6.15 -10.75 -4.27
CA GLY A 55 7.41 -11.40 -3.89
C GLY A 55 8.33 -11.73 -5.06
N ALA A 56 8.15 -11.11 -6.24
CA ALA A 56 8.95 -11.42 -7.42
C ALA A 56 10.39 -10.90 -7.27
N ALA A 57 11.30 -11.38 -8.14
CA ALA A 57 12.71 -10.97 -8.13
C ALA A 57 12.89 -9.47 -8.45
N ASP A 58 12.07 -8.89 -9.33
CA ASP A 58 11.91 -7.44 -9.50
C ASP A 58 10.47 -7.08 -9.08
N PRO A 59 10.24 -6.80 -7.78
CA PRO A 59 8.89 -6.78 -7.25
C PRO A 59 8.11 -5.54 -7.67
N CYS A 60 6.86 -5.74 -8.09
CA CYS A 60 5.97 -4.68 -8.53
C CYS A 60 4.92 -4.34 -7.48
N PHE A 61 4.49 -3.07 -7.41
CA PHE A 61 3.45 -2.65 -6.48
C PHE A 61 2.12 -3.35 -6.78
N THR A 62 1.50 -3.87 -5.73
CA THR A 62 0.19 -4.53 -5.75
C THR A 62 -0.87 -3.76 -4.97
N TYR A 63 -0.45 -2.77 -4.18
CA TYR A 63 -1.33 -1.86 -3.43
C TYR A 63 -0.64 -0.50 -3.22
N ALA A 64 -1.42 0.58 -3.39
CA ALA A 64 -1.02 1.93 -3.02
C ALA A 64 -2.22 2.70 -2.46
N ASN A 65 -2.11 3.18 -1.21
CA ASN A 65 -3.19 3.95 -0.60
C ASN A 65 -3.32 5.36 -1.23
N ALA A 66 -4.39 6.08 -0.88
CA ALA A 66 -4.66 7.40 -1.47
C ALA A 66 -3.53 8.42 -1.20
N THR A 67 -2.92 8.37 -0.02
CA THR A 67 -1.78 9.24 0.31
C THR A 67 -0.56 8.94 -0.53
N ALA A 68 -0.29 7.66 -0.85
CA ALA A 68 0.76 7.31 -1.81
C ALA A 68 0.44 7.85 -3.20
N GLN A 69 -0.75 7.58 -3.73
CA GLN A 69 -1.17 8.08 -5.05
C GLN A 69 -1.02 9.60 -5.16
N ALA A 70 -1.39 10.34 -4.12
CA ALA A 70 -1.19 11.78 -4.05
C ALA A 70 0.29 12.20 -4.01
N LEU A 71 1.12 11.52 -3.23
CA LEU A 71 2.54 11.84 -3.10
C LEU A 71 3.32 11.66 -4.42
N TRP A 72 3.01 10.58 -5.15
CA TRP A 72 3.67 10.29 -6.44
C TRP A 72 2.93 10.85 -7.66
N GLU A 73 1.78 11.51 -7.47
CA GLU A 73 0.93 12.03 -8.54
C GLU A 73 0.53 10.97 -9.58
N LEU A 74 0.32 9.73 -9.13
CA LEU A 74 -0.08 8.59 -9.95
C LEU A 74 -1.44 8.08 -9.51
N ASP A 75 -2.31 7.77 -10.47
CA ASP A 75 -3.54 7.03 -10.18
C ASP A 75 -3.26 5.55 -9.93
N TRP A 76 -4.30 4.82 -9.52
CA TRP A 76 -4.19 3.38 -9.24
C TRP A 76 -3.62 2.56 -10.40
N ASP A 77 -4.03 2.80 -11.64
CA ASP A 77 -3.58 1.99 -12.78
C ASP A 77 -2.12 2.25 -13.14
N ALA A 78 -1.68 3.51 -13.01
CA ALA A 78 -0.30 3.88 -13.23
C ALA A 78 0.62 3.35 -12.12
N PHE A 79 0.11 3.23 -10.89
CA PHE A 79 0.89 2.77 -9.74
C PHE A 79 1.04 1.24 -9.69
N ILE A 80 -0.06 0.52 -9.87
CA ILE A 80 -0.06 -0.95 -9.72
C ILE A 80 0.66 -1.58 -10.91
N GLY A 81 1.62 -2.45 -10.63
CA GLY A 81 2.52 -3.03 -11.62
C GLY A 81 3.82 -2.24 -11.83
N MET A 82 3.95 -1.04 -11.25
CA MET A 82 5.23 -0.31 -11.27
C MET A 82 6.28 -1.04 -10.41
N PRO A 83 7.50 -1.28 -10.93
CA PRO A 83 8.60 -1.84 -10.14
C PRO A 83 8.91 -0.99 -8.90
N SER A 84 8.95 -1.62 -7.74
CA SER A 84 9.12 -0.94 -6.46
C SER A 84 10.45 -0.18 -6.33
N ARG A 85 11.48 -0.58 -7.09
CA ARG A 85 12.76 0.15 -7.19
C ARG A 85 12.64 1.56 -7.75
N LEU A 86 11.54 1.89 -8.44
CA LEU A 86 11.31 3.20 -9.06
C LEU A 86 10.62 4.21 -8.13
N SER A 87 10.17 3.79 -6.93
CA SER A 87 9.47 4.70 -6.02
C SER A 87 10.37 5.66 -5.24
N ALA A 88 11.68 5.41 -5.19
CA ALA A 88 12.64 6.32 -4.55
C ALA A 88 13.23 7.31 -5.55
N GLU A 89 13.66 8.47 -5.05
CA GLU A 89 14.33 9.46 -5.87
C GLU A 89 15.60 8.88 -6.53
N PRO A 90 15.96 9.34 -7.75
CA PRO A 90 17.09 8.79 -8.51
C PRO A 90 18.39 8.68 -7.70
N VAL A 91 18.65 9.67 -6.82
CA VAL A 91 19.85 9.75 -5.97
C VAL A 91 19.87 8.64 -4.89
N GLU A 92 18.71 8.16 -4.44
CA GLU A 92 18.59 7.09 -3.45
C GLU A 92 18.56 5.69 -4.09
N ARG A 93 18.26 5.59 -5.39
CA ARG A 93 18.27 4.31 -6.13
C ARG A 93 19.66 3.73 -6.28
N GLU A 94 20.67 4.57 -6.53
CA GLU A 94 22.07 4.13 -6.67
C GLU A 94 22.64 3.51 -5.39
N GLN A 95 22.14 3.89 -4.20
CA GLN A 95 22.64 3.36 -2.93
C GLN A 95 22.13 1.94 -2.62
N ARG A 96 21.01 1.51 -3.18
CA ARG A 96 20.46 0.15 -3.00
C ARG A 96 20.99 -0.89 -4.01
N ALA A 97 21.70 -0.44 -5.04
CA ALA A 97 22.33 -1.30 -6.04
C ALA A 97 23.80 -1.65 -5.72
N ARG A 98 24.29 -1.25 -4.53
CA ARG A 98 25.64 -1.55 -4.04
C ARG A 98 25.63 -2.65 -2.99
#